data_AF-A0A1C5V8H4-F1
#
_entry.id   AF-A0A1C5V8H4-F1
#
_cell.length_a   1.000
_cell.length_b   1.000
_cell.length_c   1.000
_cell.angle_alpha   90.00
_cell.angle_beta   90.00
_cell.angle_gamma   90.00
#
_symmetry.space_group_name_H-M   'P 1'
#
loop_
_entity.id
_entity.type
_entity.pdbx_description
1 polymer ?
#
loop_
_entity_poly.entity_id
_entity_poly.type
_entity_poly.pdbx_seq_one_letter_code
_entity_poly.pdbx_strand_id
1 'polypeptide(L)' 'MKKEYGYPTLEVIYQASAGNETAIKEILKFYDAYICKLCLRPFYYSESGKINYAG' A
#
# COMPACT_ATOMS: atom_id res chain seq x y z
N MET A 1 25.54 4.31 2.22
CA MET A 1 24.89 3.36 3.14
C MET A 1 23.64 2.83 2.45
N LYS A 2 23.52 1.53 2.20
CA LYS A 2 22.23 0.96 1.78
C LYS A 2 21.30 1.14 2.97
N LYS A 3 20.22 1.91 2.79
CA LYS A 3 19.14 1.92 3.78
C LYS A 3 18.53 0.53 3.73
N GLU A 4 18.67 -0.25 4.79
CA GLU A 4 17.85 -1.44 4.99
C GLU A 4 16.44 -0.95 5.26
N TYR A 5 15.68 -0.77 4.18
CA TYR A 5 14.24 -0.66 4.29
C TYR A 5 13.77 -2.02 4.78
N GLY A 6 13.27 -2.09 6.02
CA GLY A 6 12.86 -3.33 6.67
C GLY A 6 11.60 -3.90 6.03
N TYR A 7 11.72 -4.46 4.84
CA TYR A 7 10.61 -5.08 4.12
C TYR A 7 10.07 -6.31 4.88
N PRO A 8 8.76 -6.62 4.76
CA PRO A 8 8.23 -7.88 5.24
C PRO A 8 9.01 -9.05 4.67
N THR A 9 9.34 -10.03 5.51
CA THR A 9 10.03 -11.24 5.06
C THR A 9 9.11 -12.10 4.20
N LEU A 10 9.68 -13.00 3.40
CA LEU A 10 8.90 -13.94 2.60
C LEU A 10 8.00 -14.82 3.48
N GLU A 11 8.44 -15.14 4.69
CA GLU A 11 7.65 -15.88 5.67
C GLU A 11 6.39 -15.13 6.09
N VAL A 12 6.50 -13.85 6.45
CA VAL A 12 5.35 -13.00 6.81
C VAL A 12 4.37 -12.90 5.63
N ILE A 13 4.89 -12.75 4.41
CA ILE A 13 4.07 -12.72 3.18
C ILE A 13 3.32 -14.05 2.99
N TYR A 14 4.01 -15.18 3.15
CA TYR A 14 3.40 -16.50 3.04
C TYR A 14 2.28 -16.70 4.07
N GLN A 15 2.54 -16.37 5.34
CA GLN A 15 1.54 -16.49 6.41
C GLN A 15 0.31 -15.61 6.14
N ALA A 16 0.52 -14.37 5.69
CA ALA A 16 -0.58 -13.50 5.33
C ALA A 16 -1.40 -14.06 4.15
N SER A 17 -0.73 -14.63 3.14
CA SER A 17 -1.41 -15.27 2.00
C SER A 17 -2.22 -16.51 2.39
N ALA A 18 -1.84 -17.18 3.47
CA ALA A 18 -2.57 -18.29 4.07
C ALA A 18 -3.72 -17.84 5.00
N GLY A 19 -3.97 -16.53 5.13
CA GLY A 19 -5.07 -15.98 5.93
C GLY A 19 -4.71 -15.69 7.40
N ASN A 20 -3.44 -15.71 7.78
CA ASN A 20 -3.03 -15.36 9.14
C ASN A 20 -3.27 -13.86 9.43
N GLU A 21 -4.23 -13.55 10.31
CA GLU A 21 -4.60 -12.17 10.63
C GLU A 21 -3.45 -11.32 11.18
N THR A 22 -2.57 -11.90 11.99
CA THR A 22 -1.45 -11.17 12.58
C THR A 22 -0.46 -10.75 11.51
N ALA A 23 -0.12 -11.67 10.60
CA ALA A 23 0.74 -11.38 9.45
C ALA A 23 0.11 -10.35 8.49
N ILE A 24 -1.21 -10.42 8.27
CA ILE A 24 -1.94 -9.42 7.48
C ILE A 24 -1.83 -8.03 8.12
N LYS A 25 -2.08 -7.92 9.43
CA LYS A 25 -1.97 -6.66 10.17
C LYS A 25 -0.56 -6.08 10.12
N GLU A 26 0.45 -6.93 10.18
CA GLU A 26 1.86 -6.52 10.07
C GLU A 26 2.17 -5.93 8.69
N ILE A 27 1.74 -6.58 7.61
CA ILE A 27 1.92 -6.07 6.23
C ILE A 27 1.16 -4.75 6.06
N LEU A 28 -0.09 -4.66 6.52
CA LEU A 28 -0.89 -3.43 6.42
C LEU A 28 -0.22 -2.28 7.18
N LYS A 29 0.28 -2.52 8.39
CA LYS A 29 1.00 -1.52 9.19
C LYS A 29 2.28 -1.05 8.50
N PHE A 30 3.02 -1.96 7.86
CA PHE A 30 4.23 -1.60 7.11
C PHE A 30 3.92 -0.67 5.93
N TYR A 31 2.84 -0.94 5.19
CA TYR A 31 2.45 -0.15 4.01
C TYR A 31 1.52 1.03 4.31
N ASP A 32 1.10 1.24 5.56
CA ASP A 32 0.10 2.24 5.96
C ASP A 32 0.39 3.63 5.38
N ALA A 33 1.59 4.17 5.61
CA ALA A 33 1.98 5.47 5.08
C ALA A 33 1.95 5.56 3.55
N TYR A 34 2.29 4.47 2.86
CA TYR A 34 2.23 4.39 1.40
C TYR A 34 0.79 4.35 0.89
N ILE A 35 -0.06 3.54 1.54
CA ILE A 35 -1.50 3.44 1.26
C ILE A 35 -2.15 4.81 1.49
N CYS A 36 -1.93 5.45 2.64
CA CYS A 36 -2.44 6.78 2.93
C CYS A 36 -2.01 7.81 1.89
N LYS A 37 -0.73 7.80 1.47
CA LYS A 37 -0.24 8.71 0.43
C LYS A 37 -0.94 8.49 -0.92
N LEU A 38 -1.25 7.25 -1.28
CA LEU A 38 -2.02 6.94 -2.49
C LEU A 38 -3.49 7.39 -2.36
N CYS A 39 -4.12 7.19 -1.19
CA CYS A 39 -5.49 7.62 -0.94
C CYS A 39 -5.65 9.15 -0.88
N LEU A 40 -4.62 9.87 -0.40
CA LEU A 40 -4.57 11.34 -0.37
C LEU A 40 -4.14 11.94 -1.70
N ARG A 41 -3.59 11.14 -2.62
CA ARG A 41 -3.30 11.61 -3.96
C ARG A 41 -4.64 12.07 -4.53
N PRO A 42 -4.76 13.33 -4.99
CA PRO A 42 -5.98 13.75 -5.64
C PRO A 42 -6.20 12.76 -6.78
N PHE A 43 -7.23 11.93 -6.67
CA PHE A 43 -7.93 11.51 -7.88
C PHE A 43 -8.18 12.83 -8.58
N TYR A 44 -7.67 13.01 -9.80
CA TYR A 44 -7.94 14.22 -10.57
C TYR A 44 -9.45 14.27 -10.85
N TYR A 45 -10.24 14.64 -9.85
CA TYR A 45 -11.37 15.50 -10.05
C TYR A 45 -10.72 16.76 -10.60
N SER A 46 -10.71 16.85 -11.93
CA SER A 46 -10.78 18.16 -12.54
C SER A 46 -11.84 18.94 -11.78
N GLU A 47 -11.64 20.23 -11.58
CA GLU A 47 -12.62 21.13 -10.94
C GLU A 47 -13.99 21.11 -11.66
N SER A 48 -14.10 20.37 -12.78
CA SER A 48 -15.30 20.07 -13.57
C SER A 48 -15.86 18.64 -13.45
N GLY A 49 -15.31 17.77 -12.60
CA GLY A 49 -15.84 16.42 -12.35
C GLY A 49 -15.65 15.40 -13.49
N LYS A 50 -14.82 15.69 -14.49
CA LYS A 50 -14.55 14.76 -15.60
C LYS A 50 -13.33 13.89 -15.32
N ILE A 51 -13.52 12.57 -15.39
CA ILE A 51 -12.47 11.56 -15.39
C ILE A 51 -11.89 11.49 -16.80
N ASN A 52 -10.65 11.95 -16.99
CA ASN A 52 -9.92 11.70 -18.22
C ASN A 52 -9.11 10.41 -18.03
N TYR A 53 -9.57 9.32 -18.62
CA TYR A 53 -8.73 8.15 -18.81
C TYR A 53 -7.70 8.50 -19.88
N ALA A 54 -6.40 8.41 -19.56
CA ALA A 54 -5.35 8.47 -20.56
C ALA A 54 -5.47 7.23 -21.44
N GLY A 55 -5.87 7.42 -22.69
CA GLY A 55 -5.67 6.46 -23.78
C GLY A 55 -4.26 6.54 -24.33
#